data_AF-A0A7W7S1X6-F1
#
_entry.id   AF-A0A7W7S1X6-F1
#
_cell.length_a   1.000
_cell.length_b   1.000
_cell.length_c   1.000
_cell.angle_alpha   90.00
_cell.angle_beta   90.00
_cell.angle_gamma   90.00
#
_symmetry.space_group_name_H-M   'P 1'
#
loop_
_entity.id
_entity.type
_entity.pdbx_description
1 polymer ?
#
loop_
_entity_poly.entity_id
_entity_poly.type
_entity_poly.pdbx_seq_one_letter_code
_entity_poly.pdbx_strand_id
1 'polypeptide(L)'
;MAALTASASTCSPARIARSAQSGGGADALEAWLRTHPGVEIVCRDGSGAYGEAIRRALPDAVQVSDRWHVWKNLCDKTLAEVRSHSSCWATVNPARPAGVREQTTRERWQQIHDLLDKGVGLLECARRLNLSLNTVKRYARTREPEALRRAPRYRPTLVDPYRDHLRERRAAEPAVPVLQLFREIKELGYTGSLNLLYRYITQGRAEGDRPVITPRRLARLLLTRPDKLREGDTRLLRELTAACPELAELVRLVRAFAELLTPTEGNDAKLTTWITVARAADLPHLHGFANGLELDRDAVNAGLTLPHHNGRTEGVNTRTKRIMRQMHGRAGFDLLRHRILLQ
;
A
#
# COMPACT_ATOMS: atom_id res chain seq x y z
N MET A 1 10.02 11.29 -9.56
CA MET A 1 11.28 12.04 -9.34
C MET A 1 12.32 10.99 -9.03
N ALA A 2 13.00 10.50 -10.06
CA ALA A 2 13.92 9.37 -9.98
C ALA A 2 15.22 9.76 -9.28
N ALA A 3 15.76 8.87 -8.43
CA ALA A 3 17.18 8.90 -8.13
C ALA A 3 17.88 7.85 -9.00
N LEU A 4 18.85 8.31 -9.78
CA LEU A 4 19.75 7.47 -10.55
C LEU A 4 21.11 7.49 -9.88
N THR A 5 21.79 6.35 -9.84
CA THR A 5 23.19 6.25 -9.37
C THR A 5 23.99 5.47 -10.39
N ALA A 6 25.08 6.05 -10.88
CA ALA A 6 25.98 5.46 -11.87
C ALA A 6 27.34 5.15 -11.22
N SER A 7 27.97 4.02 -11.57
CA SER A 7 29.30 3.62 -11.06
C SER A 7 30.23 3.20 -12.22
N ALA A 8 31.53 3.51 -12.10
CA ALA A 8 32.62 3.08 -12.99
C ALA A 8 33.66 2.29 -12.16
N SER A 9 34.21 1.19 -12.68
CA SER A 9 34.96 0.19 -11.91
C SER A 9 36.42 0.53 -11.61
N THR A 10 36.94 1.68 -12.05
CA THR A 10 38.30 2.11 -11.72
C THR A 10 38.33 3.57 -11.29
N CYS A 11 38.84 3.80 -10.07
CA CYS A 11 39.06 5.08 -9.39
C CYS A 11 37.90 5.56 -8.50
N SER A 12 38.07 5.42 -7.17
CA SER A 12 37.45 6.16 -6.04
C SER A 12 35.91 6.37 -6.06
N PRO A 13 35.18 6.13 -4.95
CA PRO A 13 33.72 5.99 -4.95
C PRO A 13 33.04 7.13 -5.73
N ALA A 14 32.40 6.71 -6.83
CA ALA A 14 31.94 7.50 -7.95
C ALA A 14 31.46 8.92 -7.59
N ARG A 15 31.95 9.90 -8.35
CA ARG A 15 31.40 11.27 -8.38
C ARG A 15 29.89 11.16 -8.53
N ILE A 16 29.18 11.48 -7.45
CA ILE A 16 27.75 11.69 -7.43
C ILE A 16 27.47 12.81 -8.44
N ALA A 17 26.81 12.48 -9.55
CA ALA A 17 26.32 13.46 -10.49
C ALA A 17 25.25 14.33 -9.79
N ARG A 18 25.67 15.48 -9.25
CA ARG A 18 24.77 16.61 -8.99
C ARG A 18 24.58 17.34 -10.32
N SER A 19 23.56 16.97 -11.09
CA SER A 19 22.88 17.90 -12.01
C SER A 19 21.74 17.22 -12.76
N ALA A 20 20.63 17.00 -12.07
CA ALA A 20 19.30 17.01 -12.67
C ALA A 20 18.30 17.53 -11.62
N GLN A 21 18.65 18.64 -10.97
CA GLN A 21 17.78 19.30 -9.97
C GLN A 21 16.94 20.45 -10.55
N SER A 22 16.84 20.56 -11.88
CA SER A 22 15.90 21.46 -12.53
C SER A 22 15.28 20.78 -13.76
N GLY A 23 14.10 20.18 -13.60
CA GLY A 23 13.18 19.86 -14.70
C GLY A 23 13.62 18.87 -15.80
N GLY A 24 14.83 18.29 -15.75
CA GLY A 24 15.32 17.41 -16.81
C GLY A 24 14.66 16.02 -16.77
N GLY A 25 13.81 15.75 -17.77
CA GLY A 25 13.21 14.43 -18.01
C GLY A 25 14.20 13.38 -18.50
N ALA A 26 13.70 12.35 -19.18
CA ALA A 26 14.53 11.27 -19.75
C ALA A 26 15.61 11.80 -20.72
N ASP A 27 15.31 12.85 -21.47
CA ASP A 27 16.22 13.42 -22.48
C ASP A 27 17.47 14.06 -21.85
N ALA A 28 17.30 14.73 -20.70
CA ALA A 28 18.42 15.34 -19.98
C ALA A 28 19.38 14.27 -19.41
N LEU A 29 18.81 13.14 -18.97
CA LEU A 29 19.60 11.98 -18.55
C LEU A 29 20.37 11.39 -19.74
N GLU A 30 19.71 11.20 -20.87
CA GLU A 30 20.34 10.64 -22.08
C GLU A 30 21.55 11.49 -22.52
N ALA A 31 21.38 12.81 -22.60
CA ALA A 31 22.46 13.73 -22.95
C ALA A 31 23.64 13.64 -21.96
N TRP A 32 23.35 13.54 -20.66
CA TRP A 32 24.40 13.39 -19.65
C TRP A 32 25.16 12.06 -19.81
N LEU A 33 24.45 10.94 -20.00
CA LEU A 33 25.07 9.62 -20.14
C LEU A 33 25.97 9.51 -21.37
N ARG A 34 25.59 10.15 -22.50
CA ARG A 34 26.44 10.20 -23.71
C ARG A 34 27.79 10.89 -23.48
N THR A 35 27.86 11.83 -22.53
CA THR A 35 29.12 12.49 -22.16
C THR A 35 29.92 11.70 -21.10
N HIS A 36 29.38 10.58 -20.60
CA HIS A 36 29.99 9.74 -19.58
C HIS A 36 29.97 8.25 -20.00
N PRO A 37 30.67 7.89 -21.10
CA PRO A 37 30.63 6.53 -21.64
C PRO A 37 31.25 5.46 -20.72
N GLY A 38 32.05 5.85 -19.72
CA GLY A 38 32.67 4.92 -18.76
C GLY A 38 31.73 4.40 -17.65
N VAL A 39 30.43 4.71 -17.72
CA VAL A 39 29.45 4.20 -16.76
C VAL A 39 29.08 2.76 -17.14
N GLU A 40 29.42 1.82 -16.26
CA GLU A 40 29.16 0.40 -16.47
C GLU A 40 27.84 -0.05 -15.83
N ILE A 41 27.42 0.62 -14.75
CA ILE A 41 26.27 0.21 -13.95
C ILE A 41 25.39 1.42 -13.64
N VAL A 42 24.09 1.30 -13.90
CA VAL A 42 23.09 2.35 -13.63
C VAL A 42 21.97 1.79 -12.75
N CYS A 43 21.95 2.20 -11.48
CA CYS A 43 20.81 1.98 -10.60
C CYS A 43 19.71 2.99 -10.89
N ARG A 44 18.48 2.51 -11.15
CA ARG A 44 17.34 3.38 -11.48
C ARG A 44 16.05 3.00 -10.78
N ASP A 45 15.11 3.95 -10.76
CA ASP A 45 13.72 3.65 -10.43
C ASP A 45 13.05 2.86 -11.57
N GLY A 46 11.89 2.26 -11.30
CA GLY A 46 11.13 1.46 -12.26
C GLY A 46 10.51 2.25 -13.43
N SER A 47 11.06 3.42 -13.77
CA SER A 47 10.60 4.28 -14.86
C SER A 47 11.05 3.74 -16.21
N GLY A 48 10.09 3.36 -17.05
CA GLY A 48 10.36 2.93 -18.43
C GLY A 48 11.07 4.00 -19.26
N ALA A 49 10.70 5.28 -19.10
CA ALA A 49 11.32 6.38 -19.85
C ALA A 49 12.82 6.54 -19.54
N TYR A 50 13.22 6.38 -18.28
CA TYR A 50 14.64 6.40 -17.91
C TYR A 50 15.36 5.13 -18.38
N GLY A 51 14.70 3.96 -18.32
CA GLY A 51 15.26 2.73 -18.87
C GLY A 51 15.57 2.81 -20.37
N GLU A 52 14.65 3.37 -21.17
CA GLU A 52 14.85 3.62 -22.59
C GLU A 52 15.98 4.61 -22.88
N ALA A 53 16.08 5.68 -22.09
CA ALA A 53 17.15 6.66 -22.23
C ALA A 53 18.53 6.04 -21.95
N ILE A 54 18.63 5.19 -20.92
CA ILE A 54 19.87 4.48 -20.60
C ILE A 54 20.23 3.51 -21.73
N ARG A 55 19.29 2.71 -22.24
CA ARG A 55 19.55 1.77 -23.35
C ARG A 55 20.07 2.49 -24.60
N ARG A 56 19.54 3.67 -24.89
CA ARG A 56 19.96 4.48 -26.04
C ARG A 56 21.34 5.11 -25.86
N ALA A 57 21.66 5.58 -24.65
CA ALA A 57 22.93 6.24 -24.38
C ALA A 57 24.09 5.29 -24.09
N LEU A 58 23.82 4.19 -23.37
CA LEU A 58 24.79 3.22 -22.87
C LEU A 58 24.21 1.80 -23.01
N PRO A 59 24.25 1.20 -24.22
CA PRO A 59 23.66 -0.12 -24.47
C PRO A 59 24.32 -1.23 -23.65
N ASP A 60 25.61 -1.11 -23.34
CA ASP A 60 26.37 -2.12 -22.60
C ASP A 60 26.28 -1.93 -21.07
N ALA A 61 25.68 -0.83 -20.59
CA ALA A 61 25.58 -0.57 -19.16
C ALA A 61 24.52 -1.47 -18.51
N VAL A 62 24.90 -2.14 -17.43
CA VAL A 62 23.98 -2.96 -16.63
C VAL A 62 23.03 -2.04 -15.87
N GLN A 63 21.75 -2.16 -16.19
CA GLN A 63 20.71 -1.48 -15.45
C GLN A 63 20.32 -2.30 -14.22
N VAL A 64 20.19 -1.64 -13.07
CA VAL A 64 19.85 -2.28 -11.80
C VAL A 64 18.59 -1.61 -11.26
N SER A 65 17.51 -2.38 -11.10
CA SER A 65 16.28 -1.86 -10.51
C SER A 65 16.44 -1.61 -9.01
N ASP A 66 15.93 -0.47 -8.54
CA ASP A 66 15.86 -0.18 -7.11
C ASP A 66 14.88 -1.12 -6.40
N ARG A 67 15.43 -1.96 -5.52
CA ARG A 67 14.70 -2.91 -4.67
C ARG A 67 13.60 -2.27 -3.84
N TRP A 68 13.76 -1.02 -3.40
CA TRP A 68 12.70 -0.33 -2.66
C TRP A 68 11.46 -0.11 -3.53
N HIS A 69 11.65 0.32 -4.78
CA HIS A 69 10.55 0.54 -5.73
C HIS A 69 9.85 -0.78 -6.09
N VAL A 70 10.62 -1.85 -6.29
CA VAL A 70 10.10 -3.20 -6.54
C VAL A 70 9.23 -3.66 -5.36
N TRP A 71 9.73 -3.59 -4.12
CA TRP A 71 8.99 -3.96 -2.92
C TRP A 71 7.77 -3.06 -2.68
N LYS A 72 7.91 -1.75 -2.91
CA LYS A 72 6.82 -0.79 -2.76
C LYS A 72 5.66 -1.09 -3.71
N ASN A 73 5.95 -1.48 -4.95
CA ASN A 73 4.95 -1.90 -5.91
C ASN A 73 4.24 -3.18 -5.43
N LEU A 74 4.99 -4.19 -4.96
CA LEU A 74 4.38 -5.38 -4.35
C LEU A 74 3.47 -5.04 -3.16
N CYS A 75 3.86 -4.10 -2.30
CA CYS A 75 3.04 -3.64 -1.18
C CYS A 75 1.71 -3.01 -1.63
N ASP A 76 1.74 -2.22 -2.71
CA ASP A 76 0.52 -1.62 -3.29
C ASP A 76 -0.40 -2.67 -3.87
N LYS A 77 0.17 -3.68 -4.54
CA LYS A 77 -0.57 -4.80 -5.12
C LYS A 77 -1.13 -5.72 -4.04
N THR A 78 -0.38 -5.98 -2.98
CA THR A 78 -0.87 -6.67 -1.77
C THR A 78 -2.07 -5.96 -1.17
N LEU A 79 -2.03 -4.63 -1.04
CA LEU A 79 -3.17 -3.85 -0.54
C LEU A 79 -4.37 -3.89 -1.51
N ALA A 80 -4.13 -3.92 -2.82
CA ALA A 80 -5.18 -4.06 -3.82
C ALA A 80 -5.85 -5.44 -3.73
N GLU A 81 -5.06 -6.50 -3.58
CA GLU A 81 -5.51 -7.88 -3.40
C GLU A 81 -6.36 -8.04 -2.14
N VAL A 82 -5.87 -7.54 -1.00
CA VAL A 82 -6.63 -7.51 0.26
C VAL A 82 -7.97 -6.76 0.10
N ARG A 83 -8.04 -5.74 -0.76
CA ARG A 83 -9.31 -5.03 -1.02
C ARG A 83 -10.24 -5.82 -1.93
N SER A 84 -9.71 -6.50 -2.94
CA SER A 84 -10.50 -7.35 -3.85
C SER A 84 -11.16 -8.49 -3.10
N HIS A 85 -10.43 -9.08 -2.15
CA HIS A 85 -10.89 -10.21 -1.34
C HIS A 85 -11.64 -9.79 -0.08
N SER A 86 -12.15 -8.55 0.01
CA SER A 86 -12.81 -8.12 1.27
C SER A 86 -14.04 -8.94 1.62
N SER A 87 -14.72 -9.57 0.66
CA SER A 87 -15.86 -10.45 0.94
C SER A 87 -15.47 -11.67 1.77
N CYS A 88 -14.34 -12.34 1.47
CA CYS A 88 -13.94 -13.55 2.17
C CYS A 88 -13.51 -13.27 3.62
N TRP A 89 -12.59 -12.31 3.83
CA TRP A 89 -11.96 -12.11 5.14
C TRP A 89 -12.71 -11.12 6.03
N ALA A 90 -13.59 -10.27 5.48
CA ALA A 90 -14.37 -9.36 6.33
C ALA A 90 -15.41 -10.07 7.18
N THR A 91 -15.74 -11.33 6.88
CA THR A 91 -16.57 -12.21 7.73
C THR A 91 -15.98 -12.42 9.13
N VAL A 92 -14.64 -12.34 9.26
CA VAL A 92 -13.91 -12.45 10.52
C VAL A 92 -14.09 -11.19 11.38
N ASN A 93 -14.49 -10.06 10.79
CA ASN A 93 -14.80 -8.87 11.58
C ASN A 93 -16.10 -9.07 12.35
N PRO A 94 -16.22 -8.52 13.58
CA PRO A 94 -17.46 -8.57 14.32
C PRO A 94 -18.60 -7.98 13.49
N ALA A 95 -19.76 -8.65 13.55
CA ALA A 95 -20.98 -8.14 12.96
C ALA A 95 -21.24 -6.73 13.49
N ARG A 96 -21.48 -5.79 12.57
CA ARG A 96 -21.83 -4.42 12.90
C ARG A 96 -23.25 -4.14 12.43
N PRO A 97 -24.05 -3.39 13.19
CA PRO A 97 -25.34 -2.90 12.74
C PRO A 97 -25.17 -2.18 11.40
N ALA A 98 -26.05 -2.46 10.44
CA ALA A 98 -26.03 -1.81 9.14
C ALA A 98 -26.28 -0.30 9.33
N GLY A 99 -25.23 0.51 9.20
CA GLY A 99 -25.36 1.95 9.25
C GLY A 99 -26.09 2.47 8.00
N VAL A 100 -26.63 3.69 8.07
CA VAL A 100 -27.32 4.37 6.95
C VAL A 100 -26.55 4.28 5.62
N ARG A 101 -25.22 4.39 5.67
CA ARG A 101 -24.36 4.29 4.47
C ARG A 101 -24.33 2.88 3.85
N GLU A 102 -24.46 1.83 4.65
CA GLU A 102 -24.50 0.45 4.16
C GLU A 102 -25.83 0.17 3.46
N GLN A 103 -26.94 0.67 4.02
CA GLN A 103 -28.26 0.63 3.38
C GLN A 103 -28.26 1.35 2.03
N THR A 104 -27.79 2.61 1.99
CA THR A 104 -27.70 3.36 0.71
C THR A 104 -26.78 2.68 -0.30
N THR A 105 -25.73 1.99 0.15
CA THR A 105 -24.83 1.24 -0.75
C THR A 105 -25.55 0.02 -1.32
N ARG A 106 -26.30 -0.72 -0.51
CA ARG A 106 -27.10 -1.87 -0.95
C ARG A 106 -28.19 -1.45 -1.92
N GLU A 107 -28.94 -0.40 -1.61
CA GLU A 107 -29.98 0.16 -2.48
C GLU A 107 -29.42 0.58 -3.84
N ARG A 108 -28.29 1.30 -3.86
CA ARG A 108 -27.63 1.72 -5.11
C ARG A 108 -27.10 0.55 -5.90
N TRP A 109 -26.59 -0.48 -5.22
CA TRP A 109 -26.16 -1.70 -5.88
C TRP A 109 -27.33 -2.40 -6.55
N GLN A 110 -28.44 -2.54 -5.84
CA GLN A 110 -29.65 -3.16 -6.38
C GLN A 110 -30.21 -2.37 -7.56
N GLN A 111 -30.34 -1.05 -7.45
CA GLN A 111 -30.79 -0.19 -8.56
C GLN A 111 -29.92 -0.30 -9.82
N ILE A 112 -28.60 -0.48 -9.67
CA ILE A 112 -27.69 -0.63 -10.81
C ILE A 112 -27.86 -2.02 -11.44
N HIS A 113 -27.88 -3.09 -10.63
CA HIS A 113 -28.05 -4.45 -11.15
C HIS A 113 -29.43 -4.65 -11.78
N ASP A 114 -30.50 -4.10 -11.19
CA ASP A 114 -31.85 -4.13 -11.77
C ASP A 114 -31.91 -3.47 -13.17
N LEU A 115 -31.11 -2.43 -13.42
CA LEU A 115 -31.01 -1.79 -14.73
C LEU A 115 -30.16 -2.60 -15.71
N LEU A 116 -29.08 -3.22 -15.23
CA LEU A 116 -28.22 -4.08 -16.04
C LEU A 116 -28.94 -5.36 -16.47
N ASP A 117 -29.72 -5.96 -15.58
CA ASP A 117 -30.54 -7.15 -15.86
C ASP A 117 -31.63 -6.85 -16.92
N LYS A 118 -32.06 -5.59 -17.01
CA LYS A 118 -32.95 -5.08 -18.07
C LYS A 118 -32.23 -4.70 -19.37
N GLY A 119 -30.93 -4.99 -19.48
CA GLY A 119 -30.10 -4.71 -20.66
C GLY A 119 -29.71 -3.23 -20.85
N VAL A 120 -29.87 -2.38 -19.82
CA VAL A 120 -29.52 -0.96 -19.92
C VAL A 120 -28.00 -0.78 -19.88
N GLY A 121 -27.45 -0.07 -20.86
CA GLY A 121 -26.00 0.21 -20.91
C GLY A 121 -25.48 1.05 -19.73
N LEU A 122 -24.19 0.90 -19.40
CA LEU A 122 -23.56 1.56 -18.24
C LEU A 122 -23.66 3.10 -18.25
N LEU A 123 -23.58 3.72 -19.43
CA LEU A 123 -23.72 5.18 -19.60
C LEU A 123 -25.13 5.66 -19.29
N GLU A 124 -26.12 4.87 -19.69
CA GLU A 124 -27.53 5.20 -19.45
C GLU A 124 -27.91 4.97 -17.99
N CYS A 125 -27.37 3.92 -17.35
CA CYS A 125 -27.45 3.75 -15.90
C CYS A 125 -26.89 4.96 -15.14
N ALA A 126 -25.76 5.51 -15.59
CA ALA A 126 -25.15 6.70 -15.00
C ALA A 126 -26.05 7.94 -15.10
N ARG A 127 -26.70 8.15 -16.25
CA ARG A 127 -27.68 9.23 -16.43
C ARG A 127 -28.92 9.04 -15.56
N ARG A 128 -29.56 7.87 -15.60
CA ARG A 128 -30.82 7.60 -14.88
C ARG A 128 -30.69 7.72 -13.37
N LEU A 129 -29.57 7.23 -12.83
CA LEU A 129 -29.33 7.25 -11.38
C LEU A 129 -28.59 8.52 -10.91
N ASN A 130 -28.26 9.44 -11.83
CA ASN A 130 -27.42 10.61 -11.56
C ASN A 130 -26.12 10.25 -10.82
N LEU A 131 -25.43 9.22 -11.31
CA LEU A 131 -24.18 8.70 -10.75
C LEU A 131 -23.03 8.88 -11.74
N SER A 132 -21.81 9.06 -11.24
CA SER A 132 -20.64 9.07 -12.12
C SER A 132 -20.42 7.69 -12.76
N LEU A 133 -19.97 7.68 -14.02
CA LEU A 133 -19.70 6.44 -14.75
C LEU A 133 -18.72 5.51 -14.01
N ASN A 134 -17.73 6.08 -13.32
CA ASN A 134 -16.79 5.31 -12.51
C ASN A 134 -17.46 4.65 -11.29
N THR A 135 -18.50 5.27 -10.73
CA THR A 135 -19.31 4.67 -9.67
C THR A 135 -20.13 3.52 -10.22
N VAL A 136 -20.83 3.72 -11.35
CA VAL A 136 -21.59 2.64 -12.00
C VAL A 136 -20.71 1.46 -12.36
N LYS A 137 -19.55 1.71 -13.01
CA LYS A 137 -18.55 0.66 -13.31
C LYS A 137 -18.10 -0.11 -12.06
N ARG A 138 -17.91 0.57 -10.93
CA ARG A 138 -17.51 -0.08 -9.68
C ARG A 138 -18.60 -1.02 -9.17
N TYR A 139 -19.85 -0.54 -9.11
CA TYR A 139 -20.97 -1.34 -8.59
C TYR A 139 -21.33 -2.50 -9.52
N ALA A 140 -21.32 -2.28 -10.84
CA ALA A 140 -21.59 -3.30 -11.85
C ALA A 140 -20.60 -4.48 -11.78
N ARG A 141 -19.32 -4.22 -11.50
CA ARG A 141 -18.29 -5.26 -11.33
C ARG A 141 -18.37 -6.00 -10.00
N THR A 142 -19.15 -5.49 -9.05
CA THR A 142 -19.24 -6.06 -7.71
C THR A 142 -20.41 -7.04 -7.68
N ARG A 143 -20.14 -8.32 -7.44
CA ARG A 143 -21.16 -9.39 -7.43
C ARG A 143 -22.10 -9.31 -6.23
N GLU A 144 -21.65 -8.78 -5.11
CA GLU A 144 -22.43 -8.70 -3.87
C GLU A 144 -22.26 -7.33 -3.21
N PRO A 145 -23.33 -6.71 -2.68
CA PRO A 145 -23.24 -5.40 -2.05
C PRO A 145 -22.32 -5.38 -0.82
N GLU A 146 -22.15 -6.52 -0.15
CA GLU A 146 -21.24 -6.72 0.98
C GLU A 146 -19.77 -6.49 0.59
N ALA A 147 -19.37 -6.77 -0.64
CA ALA A 147 -18.01 -6.51 -1.12
C ALA A 147 -17.71 -5.00 -1.28
N LEU A 148 -18.74 -4.14 -1.37
CA LEU A 148 -18.58 -2.68 -1.34
C LEU A 148 -18.44 -2.11 0.08
N ARG A 149 -18.62 -2.95 1.10
CA ARG A 149 -18.56 -2.56 2.50
C ARG A 149 -17.15 -2.10 2.86
N ARG A 150 -17.00 -0.80 3.06
CA ARG A 150 -15.74 -0.22 3.53
C ARG A 150 -15.71 -0.21 5.05
N ALA A 151 -14.80 -0.99 5.63
CA ALA A 151 -14.50 -0.88 7.06
C ALA A 151 -14.19 0.59 7.41
N PRO A 152 -14.98 1.23 8.30
CA PRO A 152 -14.73 2.61 8.68
C PRO A 152 -13.37 2.74 9.36
N ARG A 153 -12.64 3.80 8.99
CA ARG A 153 -11.37 4.16 9.65
C ARG A 153 -11.66 4.89 10.94
N TYR A 154 -11.74 4.15 12.04
CA TYR A 154 -11.77 4.76 13.35
C TYR A 154 -10.34 4.95 13.85
N ARG A 155 -10.03 6.16 14.32
CA ARG A 155 -8.83 6.39 15.12
C ARG A 155 -9.11 5.95 16.56
N PRO A 156 -8.08 5.60 17.34
CA PRO A 156 -8.19 5.56 18.78
C PRO A 156 -8.82 6.85 19.31
N THR A 157 -9.72 6.71 20.26
CA THR A 157 -10.53 7.74 20.89
C THR A 157 -10.43 7.60 22.40
N LEU A 158 -10.80 8.65 23.13
CA LEU A 158 -10.79 8.67 24.59
C LEU A 158 -11.69 7.60 25.24
N VAL A 159 -12.61 6.98 24.47
CA VAL A 159 -13.51 5.93 24.96
C VAL A 159 -12.86 4.54 24.88
N ASP A 160 -11.83 4.35 24.04
CA ASP A 160 -11.22 3.03 23.83
C ASP A 160 -10.65 2.37 25.10
N PRO A 161 -10.05 3.10 26.07
CA PRO A 161 -9.62 2.50 27.34
C PRO A 161 -10.76 1.91 28.19
N TYR A 162 -12.00 2.40 28.00
CA TYR A 162 -13.19 1.98 28.76
C TYR A 162 -14.02 0.93 28.02
N ARG A 163 -13.51 0.40 26.90
CA ARG A 163 -14.23 -0.55 26.04
C ARG A 163 -14.70 -1.78 26.82
N ASP A 164 -13.83 -2.37 27.62
CA ASP A 164 -14.12 -3.63 28.32
C ASP A 164 -15.28 -3.45 29.32
N HIS A 165 -15.26 -2.35 30.10
CA HIS A 165 -16.36 -1.97 30.98
C HIS A 165 -17.69 -1.79 30.22
N LEU A 166 -17.67 -1.05 29.11
CA LEU A 166 -18.87 -0.83 28.29
C LEU A 166 -19.44 -2.13 27.71
N ARG A 167 -18.57 -3.10 27.39
CA ARG A 167 -18.97 -4.42 26.89
C ARG A 167 -19.62 -5.24 27.99
N GLU A 168 -18.96 -5.37 29.14
CA GLU A 168 -19.47 -6.13 30.28
C GLU A 168 -20.84 -5.62 30.72
N ARG A 169 -21.02 -4.29 30.79
CA ARG A 169 -22.31 -3.67 31.14
C ARG A 169 -23.40 -3.95 30.12
N ARG A 170 -23.10 -3.92 28.82
CA ARG A 170 -24.06 -4.25 27.76
C ARG A 170 -24.38 -5.74 27.67
N ALA A 171 -23.43 -6.60 28.02
CA ALA A 171 -23.66 -8.04 28.10
C ALA A 171 -24.57 -8.38 29.28
N ALA A 172 -24.38 -7.72 30.43
CA ALA A 172 -25.24 -7.88 31.60
C ALA A 172 -26.65 -7.29 31.38
N GLU A 173 -26.74 -6.13 30.73
CA GLU A 173 -28.01 -5.45 30.49
C GLU A 173 -28.00 -4.80 29.08
N PRO A 174 -28.62 -5.44 28.07
CA PRO A 174 -28.58 -4.97 26.68
C PRO A 174 -29.20 -3.59 26.45
N ALA A 175 -30.14 -3.18 27.33
CA ALA A 175 -30.90 -1.94 27.20
C ALA A 175 -30.37 -0.77 28.05
N VAL A 176 -29.16 -0.87 28.63
CA VAL A 176 -28.61 0.20 29.50
C VAL A 176 -28.60 1.55 28.77
N PRO A 177 -29.19 2.60 29.37
CA PRO A 177 -29.16 3.95 28.81
C PRO A 177 -27.72 4.45 28.63
N VAL A 178 -27.43 5.07 27.48
CA VAL A 178 -26.08 5.62 27.19
C VAL A 178 -25.63 6.65 28.21
N LEU A 179 -26.58 7.40 28.80
CA LEU A 179 -26.31 8.35 29.88
C LEU A 179 -25.78 7.68 31.15
N GLN A 180 -26.25 6.47 31.46
CA GLN A 180 -25.78 5.70 32.61
C GLN A 180 -24.36 5.19 32.36
N LEU A 181 -24.11 4.61 31.18
CA LEU A 181 -22.76 4.22 30.76
C LEU A 181 -21.77 5.41 30.79
N PHE A 182 -22.23 6.61 30.44
CA PHE A 182 -21.42 7.82 30.50
C PHE A 182 -21.01 8.21 31.92
N ARG A 183 -21.93 8.09 32.89
CA ARG A 183 -21.64 8.35 34.31
C ARG A 183 -20.62 7.34 34.85
N GLU A 184 -20.85 6.06 34.57
CA GLU A 184 -19.95 4.98 35.00
C GLU A 184 -18.51 5.18 34.48
N ILE A 185 -18.34 5.45 33.17
CA ILE A 185 -16.98 5.69 32.64
C ILE A 185 -16.39 7.02 33.10
N LYS A 186 -17.21 8.03 33.44
CA LYS A 186 -16.75 9.30 34.02
C LYS A 186 -16.12 9.08 35.39
N GLU A 187 -16.73 8.24 36.21
CA GLU A 187 -16.18 7.82 37.51
C GLU A 187 -14.86 7.05 37.35
N LEU A 188 -14.73 6.25 36.29
CA LEU A 188 -13.48 5.57 35.93
C LEU A 188 -12.39 6.50 35.34
N GLY A 189 -12.66 7.81 35.20
CA GLY A 189 -11.69 8.80 34.73
C GLY A 189 -11.86 9.27 33.29
N TYR A 190 -13.00 9.00 32.64
CA TYR A 190 -13.24 9.42 31.25
C TYR A 190 -13.34 10.94 31.12
N THR A 191 -12.43 11.57 30.38
CA THR A 191 -12.42 13.03 30.17
C THR A 191 -13.20 13.49 28.94
N GLY A 192 -13.67 12.57 28.09
CA GLY A 192 -14.35 12.91 26.85
C GLY A 192 -15.83 13.33 27.01
N SER A 193 -16.47 13.64 25.89
CA SER A 193 -17.86 14.07 25.82
C SER A 193 -18.86 12.91 25.68
N LEU A 194 -20.12 13.16 26.04
CA LEU A 194 -21.23 12.22 25.85
C LEU A 194 -21.45 11.89 24.37
N ASN A 195 -21.36 12.90 23.49
CA ASN A 195 -21.47 12.70 22.05
C ASN A 195 -20.40 11.76 21.49
N LEU A 196 -19.19 11.79 22.05
CA LEU A 196 -18.13 10.86 21.66
C LEU A 196 -18.48 9.41 22.07
N LEU A 197 -19.02 9.21 23.28
CA LEU A 197 -19.49 7.90 23.73
C LEU A 197 -20.68 7.40 22.91
N TYR A 198 -21.68 8.25 22.69
CA TYR A 198 -22.85 7.92 21.88
C TYR A 198 -22.42 7.45 20.50
N ARG A 199 -21.58 8.24 19.82
CA ARG A 199 -21.02 7.87 18.52
C ARG A 199 -20.19 6.58 18.58
N TYR A 200 -19.43 6.35 19.66
CA TYR A 200 -18.64 5.13 19.84
C TYR A 200 -19.53 3.88 19.90
N ILE A 201 -20.63 3.97 20.65
CA ILE A 201 -21.62 2.90 20.81
C ILE A 201 -22.38 2.67 19.51
N THR A 202 -22.94 3.71 18.88
CA THR A 202 -23.68 3.60 17.60
C THR A 202 -22.81 3.02 16.47
N GLN A 203 -21.49 3.19 16.55
CA GLN A 203 -20.54 2.59 15.60
C GLN A 203 -20.27 1.10 15.85
N GLY A 204 -20.93 0.47 16.83
CA GLY A 204 -20.70 -0.92 17.25
C GLY A 204 -19.30 -1.14 17.80
N ARG A 205 -18.63 -0.10 18.31
CA ARG A 205 -17.24 -0.22 18.79
C ARG A 205 -17.18 -0.88 20.17
N ALA A 206 -18.22 -0.77 20.99
CA ALA A 206 -18.28 -1.39 22.32
C ALA A 206 -18.54 -2.92 22.26
N GLU A 207 -19.23 -3.39 21.22
CA GLU A 207 -19.72 -4.78 21.11
C GLU A 207 -18.72 -5.73 20.42
N GLY A 208 -17.78 -5.19 19.65
CA GLY A 208 -16.76 -6.00 18.98
C GLY A 208 -15.64 -6.43 19.93
N ASP A 209 -15.45 -7.74 20.08
CA ASP A 209 -14.36 -8.37 20.86
C ASP A 209 -12.96 -7.96 20.35
N ARG A 210 -12.88 -7.47 19.10
CA ARG A 210 -11.64 -7.00 18.47
C ARG A 210 -11.88 -5.72 17.66
N PRO A 211 -10.91 -4.78 17.61
CA PRO A 211 -10.98 -3.65 16.70
C PRO A 211 -11.01 -4.14 15.26
N VAL A 212 -12.06 -3.76 14.51
CA VAL A 212 -12.24 -4.17 13.11
C VAL A 212 -10.97 -4.00 12.29
N ILE A 213 -10.63 -5.06 11.59
CA ILE A 213 -9.56 -5.05 10.62
C ILE A 213 -10.01 -4.26 9.40
N THR A 214 -9.16 -3.31 9.05
CA THR A 214 -9.27 -2.57 7.80
C THR A 214 -8.33 -3.20 6.78
N PRO A 215 -8.59 -3.03 5.46
CA PRO A 215 -7.70 -3.54 4.42
C PRO A 215 -6.25 -3.09 4.59
N ARG A 216 -6.04 -1.86 5.08
CA ARG A 216 -4.69 -1.33 5.35
C ARG A 216 -4.02 -1.99 6.54
N ARG A 217 -4.78 -2.28 7.61
CA ARG A 217 -4.25 -2.98 8.77
C ARG A 217 -3.88 -4.41 8.39
N LEU A 218 -4.75 -5.10 7.66
CA LEU A 218 -4.47 -6.44 7.17
C LEU A 218 -3.24 -6.45 6.26
N ALA A 219 -3.19 -5.61 5.21
CA ALA A 219 -2.00 -5.53 4.36
C ALA A 219 -0.72 -5.24 5.16
N ARG A 220 -0.79 -4.37 6.18
CA ARG A 220 0.35 -4.15 7.09
C ARG A 220 0.74 -5.43 7.85
N LEU A 221 -0.21 -6.22 8.34
CA LEU A 221 0.09 -7.49 9.01
C LEU A 221 0.75 -8.48 8.04
N LEU A 222 0.25 -8.61 6.81
CA LEU A 222 0.83 -9.48 5.77
C LEU A 222 2.27 -9.08 5.43
N LEU A 223 2.54 -7.77 5.34
CA LEU A 223 3.83 -7.20 4.96
C LEU A 223 4.81 -7.06 6.14
N THR A 224 4.39 -7.32 7.37
CA THR A 224 5.26 -7.28 8.55
C THR A 224 6.04 -8.59 8.64
N ARG A 225 7.34 -8.51 8.96
CA ARG A 225 8.15 -9.71 9.14
C ARG A 225 7.55 -10.60 10.24
N PRO A 226 7.47 -11.94 10.04
CA PRO A 226 6.82 -12.83 10.99
C PRO A 226 7.37 -12.76 12.41
N ASP A 227 8.69 -12.60 12.56
CA ASP A 227 9.40 -12.48 13.84
C ASP A 227 9.07 -11.18 14.61
N LYS A 228 8.48 -10.18 13.94
CA LYS A 228 8.09 -8.89 14.53
C LYS A 228 6.59 -8.79 14.80
N LEU A 229 5.81 -9.83 14.48
CA LEU A 229 4.39 -9.87 14.79
C LEU A 229 4.17 -10.21 16.26
N ARG A 230 3.24 -9.49 16.90
CA ARG A 230 2.77 -9.84 18.23
C ARG A 230 2.00 -11.16 18.18
N GLU A 231 1.95 -11.91 19.27
CA GLU A 231 1.19 -13.17 19.33
C GLU A 231 -0.28 -12.99 18.94
N GLY A 232 -0.92 -11.92 19.43
CA GLY A 232 -2.31 -11.59 19.09
C GLY A 232 -2.49 -11.29 17.60
N ASP A 233 -1.54 -10.60 16.97
CA ASP A 233 -1.58 -10.32 15.53
C ASP A 233 -1.29 -11.59 14.70
N THR A 234 -0.45 -12.49 15.20
CA THR A 234 -0.15 -13.80 14.57
C THR A 234 -1.36 -14.72 14.60
N ARG A 235 -2.08 -14.79 15.74
CA ARG A 235 -3.35 -15.52 15.85
C ARG A 235 -4.39 -14.95 14.90
N LEU A 236 -4.52 -13.62 14.87
CA LEU A 236 -5.46 -12.93 13.99
C LEU A 236 -5.15 -13.17 12.51
N LEU A 237 -3.87 -13.18 12.14
CA LEU A 237 -3.45 -13.50 10.77
C LEU A 237 -3.86 -14.92 10.38
N ARG A 238 -3.65 -15.91 11.28
CA ARG A 238 -4.06 -17.30 11.05
C ARG A 238 -5.57 -17.43 10.82
N GLU A 239 -6.38 -16.77 11.64
CA GLU A 239 -7.84 -16.76 11.48
C GLU A 239 -8.25 -16.17 10.11
N LEU A 240 -7.65 -15.05 9.70
CA LEU A 240 -7.96 -14.40 8.41
C LEU A 240 -7.54 -15.26 7.21
N THR A 241 -6.39 -15.92 7.28
CA THR A 241 -5.94 -16.83 6.22
C THR A 241 -6.72 -18.13 6.17
N ALA A 242 -7.28 -18.59 7.31
CA ALA A 242 -8.16 -19.75 7.34
C ALA A 242 -9.54 -19.44 6.72
N ALA A 243 -10.02 -18.20 6.88
CA ALA A 243 -11.27 -17.74 6.26
C ALA A 243 -11.15 -17.44 4.77
N CYS A 244 -9.93 -17.31 4.23
CA CYS A 244 -9.70 -16.91 2.84
C CYS A 244 -8.43 -17.56 2.27
N PRO A 245 -8.56 -18.63 1.46
CA PRO A 245 -7.43 -19.32 0.83
C PRO A 245 -6.54 -18.39 0.00
N GLU A 246 -7.12 -17.42 -0.69
CA GLU A 246 -6.42 -16.43 -1.51
C GLU A 246 -5.49 -15.56 -0.65
N LEU A 247 -5.90 -15.22 0.58
CA LEU A 247 -5.02 -14.51 1.51
C LEU A 247 -3.88 -15.39 2.02
N ALA A 248 -4.12 -16.68 2.24
CA ALA A 248 -3.08 -17.61 2.64
C ALA A 248 -1.98 -17.68 1.56
N GLU A 249 -2.40 -17.78 0.30
CA GLU A 249 -1.49 -17.80 -0.84
C GLU A 249 -0.77 -16.46 -1.03
N LEU A 250 -1.46 -15.33 -0.84
CA LEU A 250 -0.86 -14.01 -0.84
C LEU A 250 0.23 -13.85 0.23
N VAL A 251 0.00 -14.35 1.46
CA VAL A 251 1.02 -14.32 2.53
C VAL A 251 2.25 -15.11 2.11
N ARG A 252 2.05 -16.31 1.57
CA ARG A 252 3.13 -17.19 1.12
C ARG A 252 3.97 -16.52 0.03
N LEU A 253 3.32 -15.93 -0.98
CA LEU A 253 3.99 -15.23 -2.08
C LEU A 253 4.72 -13.97 -1.62
N VAL A 254 4.11 -13.15 -0.74
CA VAL A 254 4.77 -11.95 -0.19
C VAL A 254 6.01 -12.31 0.60
N ARG A 255 5.96 -13.37 1.41
CA ARG A 255 7.12 -13.84 2.20
C ARG A 255 8.22 -14.39 1.29
N ALA A 256 7.87 -15.24 0.33
CA ALA A 256 8.81 -15.77 -0.64
C ALA A 256 9.50 -14.66 -1.46
N PHE A 257 8.75 -13.62 -1.84
CA PHE A 257 9.35 -12.46 -2.53
C PHE A 257 10.28 -11.65 -1.61
N ALA A 258 9.92 -11.49 -0.33
CA ALA A 258 10.73 -10.76 0.63
C ALA A 258 12.13 -11.37 0.82
N GLU A 259 12.26 -12.70 0.69
CA GLU A 259 13.54 -13.41 0.71
C GLU A 259 14.44 -13.01 -0.47
N LEU A 260 13.87 -12.72 -1.65
CA LEU A 260 14.61 -12.29 -2.84
C LEU A 260 15.22 -10.89 -2.69
N LEU A 261 14.75 -10.07 -1.76
CA LEU A 261 15.26 -8.70 -1.57
C LEU A 261 16.68 -8.66 -0.99
N THR A 262 17.15 -9.77 -0.43
CA THR A 262 18.56 -9.97 -0.07
C THR A 262 19.30 -10.46 -1.32
N PRO A 263 20.17 -9.63 -1.92
CA PRO A 263 20.80 -9.98 -3.18
C PRO A 263 21.67 -11.20 -3.02
N THR A 264 21.42 -12.21 -3.84
CA THR A 264 22.13 -13.49 -3.82
C THR A 264 22.16 -14.04 -5.24
N GLU A 265 23.25 -14.70 -5.59
CA GLU A 265 23.33 -15.43 -6.86
C GLU A 265 22.22 -16.49 -6.96
N GLY A 266 21.66 -16.68 -8.15
CA GLY A 266 20.52 -17.58 -8.40
C GLY A 266 19.15 -17.01 -8.03
N ASN A 267 19.06 -15.77 -7.54
CA ASN A 267 17.76 -15.12 -7.29
C ASN A 267 16.96 -14.86 -8.57
N ASP A 268 17.61 -14.78 -9.73
CA ASP A 268 16.99 -14.72 -11.06
C ASP A 268 16.15 -15.97 -11.36
N ALA A 269 16.70 -17.17 -11.11
CA ALA A 269 15.97 -18.44 -11.27
C ALA A 269 14.83 -18.58 -10.25
N LYS A 270 15.08 -18.18 -8.99
CA LYS A 270 14.03 -18.13 -7.95
C LYS A 270 12.93 -17.14 -8.30
N LEU A 271 13.26 -15.99 -8.90
CA LEU A 271 12.28 -15.01 -9.35
C LEU A 271 11.40 -15.58 -10.47
N THR A 272 11.99 -16.30 -11.43
CA THR A 272 11.23 -17.00 -12.48
C THR A 272 10.25 -18.00 -11.88
N THR A 273 10.69 -18.80 -10.91
CA THR A 273 9.82 -19.72 -10.18
C THR A 273 8.70 -18.97 -9.46
N TRP A 274 9.04 -17.87 -8.76
CA TRP A 274 8.07 -17.05 -8.05
C TRP A 274 7.00 -16.47 -8.98
N ILE A 275 7.40 -15.96 -10.15
CA ILE A 275 6.48 -15.40 -11.15
C ILE A 275 5.52 -16.47 -11.69
N THR A 276 6.02 -17.67 -11.99
CA THR A 276 5.17 -18.79 -12.42
C THR A 276 4.11 -19.12 -11.38
N VAL A 277 4.52 -19.23 -10.10
CA VAL A 277 3.58 -19.54 -9.02
C VAL A 277 2.59 -18.40 -8.78
N ALA A 278 3.05 -17.14 -8.82
CA ALA A 278 2.18 -15.98 -8.66
C ALA A 278 1.12 -15.87 -9.79
N ARG A 279 1.45 -16.30 -11.02
CA ARG A 279 0.52 -16.36 -12.15
C ARG A 279 -0.48 -17.50 -12.05
N ALA A 280 -0.11 -18.61 -11.42
CA ALA A 280 -1.02 -19.74 -11.19
C ALA A 280 -2.01 -19.49 -10.04
N ALA A 281 -1.65 -18.62 -9.09
CA ALA A 281 -2.53 -18.23 -8.00
C ALA A 281 -3.68 -17.32 -8.47
N ASP A 282 -4.85 -17.40 -7.83
CA ASP A 282 -6.00 -16.54 -8.10
C ASP A 282 -5.85 -15.15 -7.44
N LEU A 283 -4.80 -14.42 -7.87
CA LEU A 283 -4.41 -13.12 -7.31
C LEU A 283 -4.22 -12.11 -8.46
N PRO A 284 -5.30 -11.54 -9.02
CA PRO A 284 -5.26 -10.72 -10.23
C PRO A 284 -4.35 -9.48 -10.13
N HIS A 285 -4.20 -8.87 -8.94
CA HIS A 285 -3.28 -7.73 -8.82
C HIS A 285 -1.81 -8.17 -8.81
N LEU A 286 -1.53 -9.39 -8.34
CA LEU A 286 -0.19 -9.98 -8.42
C LEU A 286 0.16 -10.42 -9.84
N HIS A 287 -0.81 -10.81 -10.67
CA HIS A 287 -0.56 -11.04 -12.11
C HIS A 287 -0.04 -9.77 -12.78
N GLY A 288 -0.69 -8.63 -12.51
CA GLY A 288 -0.24 -7.34 -13.01
C GLY A 288 1.13 -6.92 -12.48
N PHE A 289 1.48 -7.31 -11.25
CA PHE A 289 2.82 -7.13 -10.71
C PHE A 289 3.85 -7.98 -11.47
N ALA A 290 3.58 -9.28 -11.62
CA ALA A 290 4.45 -10.22 -12.32
C ALA A 290 4.71 -9.78 -13.78
N ASN A 291 3.67 -9.32 -14.48
CA ASN A 291 3.83 -8.77 -15.83
C ASN A 291 4.70 -7.51 -15.84
N GLY A 292 4.56 -6.65 -14.82
CA GLY A 292 5.44 -5.48 -14.66
C GLY A 292 6.90 -5.84 -14.42
N LEU A 293 7.17 -6.95 -13.72
CA LEU A 293 8.54 -7.45 -13.53
C LEU A 293 9.14 -7.98 -14.84
N GLU A 294 8.35 -8.67 -15.67
CA GLU A 294 8.84 -9.15 -16.97
C GLU A 294 9.22 -8.04 -17.93
N LEU A 295 8.47 -6.94 -17.93
CA LEU A 295 8.77 -5.78 -18.78
C LEU A 295 10.14 -5.17 -18.49
N ASP A 296 10.68 -5.39 -17.29
CA ASP A 296 11.96 -4.88 -16.84
C ASP A 296 12.86 -5.99 -16.29
N ARG A 297 12.75 -7.19 -16.87
CA ARG A 297 13.29 -8.44 -16.32
C ARG A 297 14.78 -8.36 -15.99
N ASP A 298 15.58 -7.86 -16.93
CA ASP A 298 17.04 -7.80 -16.77
C ASP A 298 17.44 -6.89 -15.62
N ALA A 299 16.80 -5.72 -15.51
CA ALA A 299 17.09 -4.78 -14.44
C ALA A 299 16.63 -5.30 -13.07
N VAL A 300 15.49 -6.01 -13.02
CA VAL A 300 15.00 -6.65 -11.79
C VAL A 300 15.93 -7.78 -11.37
N ASN A 301 16.35 -8.65 -12.30
CA ASN A 301 17.33 -9.72 -12.03
C ASN A 301 18.61 -9.12 -11.46
N ALA A 302 19.16 -8.09 -12.11
CA ALA A 302 20.35 -7.39 -11.62
C ALA A 302 20.12 -6.77 -10.22
N GLY A 303 18.94 -6.20 -9.97
CA GLY A 303 18.56 -5.65 -8.65
C GLY A 303 18.46 -6.69 -7.52
N LEU A 304 18.16 -7.95 -7.85
CA LEU A 304 18.02 -9.05 -6.89
C LEU A 304 19.25 -9.96 -6.81
N THR A 305 20.24 -9.80 -7.68
CA THR A 305 21.47 -10.63 -7.71
C THR A 305 22.71 -9.82 -7.36
N LEU A 306 22.80 -8.57 -7.84
CA LEU A 306 23.97 -7.72 -7.64
C LEU A 306 23.90 -6.92 -6.33
N PRO A 307 25.05 -6.52 -5.76
CA PRO A 307 25.09 -5.74 -4.53
C PRO A 307 24.67 -4.26 -4.72
N HIS A 308 24.57 -3.79 -5.96
CA HIS A 308 24.36 -2.38 -6.28
C HIS A 308 22.97 -1.88 -5.83
N HIS A 309 22.94 -0.66 -5.29
CA HIS A 309 21.72 0.01 -4.85
C HIS A 309 21.89 1.53 -4.79
N ASN A 310 20.81 2.28 -4.93
CA ASN A 310 20.78 3.75 -4.81
C ASN A 310 20.52 4.27 -3.38
N GLY A 311 20.46 3.38 -2.36
CA GLY A 311 20.00 3.73 -1.00
C GLY A 311 20.74 4.90 -0.34
N ARG A 312 22.07 4.99 -0.51
CA ARG A 312 22.86 6.11 0.02
C ARG A 312 22.49 7.44 -0.66
N THR A 313 22.37 7.43 -1.98
CA THR A 313 21.97 8.58 -2.79
C THR A 313 20.56 9.03 -2.42
N GLU A 314 19.64 8.09 -2.23
CA GLU A 314 18.27 8.38 -1.79
C GLU A 314 18.22 8.95 -0.36
N GLY A 315 19.09 8.48 0.54
CA GLY A 315 19.24 9.06 1.88
C GLY A 315 19.65 10.54 1.83
N VAL A 316 20.66 10.86 1.01
CA VAL A 316 21.12 12.25 0.81
C VAL A 316 20.02 13.11 0.17
N ASN A 317 19.35 12.59 -0.86
CA ASN A 317 18.23 13.26 -1.51
C ASN A 317 17.07 13.52 -0.54
N THR A 318 16.76 12.54 0.32
CA THR A 318 15.71 12.66 1.33
C THR A 318 16.05 13.70 2.39
N ARG A 319 17.30 13.71 2.90
CA ARG A 319 17.79 14.76 3.81
C ARG A 319 17.67 16.14 3.16
N THR A 320 18.09 16.26 1.91
CA THR A 320 18.03 17.51 1.14
C THR A 320 16.59 17.97 0.96
N LYS A 321 15.68 17.07 0.56
CA LYS A 321 14.23 17.33 0.43
C LYS A 321 13.61 17.74 1.76
N ARG A 322 14.03 17.14 2.88
CA ARG A 322 13.59 17.55 4.22
C ARG A 322 13.97 18.99 4.52
N ILE A 323 15.23 19.36 4.28
CA ILE A 323 15.72 20.74 4.48
C ILE A 323 14.95 21.71 3.59
N MET A 324 14.75 21.39 2.30
CA MET A 324 13.94 22.20 1.39
C MET A 324 12.50 22.39 1.90
N ARG A 325 11.86 21.33 2.41
CA ARG A 325 10.49 21.39 2.96
C ARG A 325 10.40 22.20 4.26
N GLN A 326 11.43 22.13 5.12
CA GLN A 326 11.54 23.01 6.30
C GLN A 326 11.62 24.48 5.92
N MET A 327 12.06 24.79 4.69
CA MET A 327 12.14 26.14 4.13
C MET A 327 10.96 26.47 3.22
N HIS A 328 9.89 25.69 3.27
CA HIS A 328 8.70 25.84 2.42
C HIS A 328 9.01 25.90 0.91
N GLY A 329 10.11 25.30 0.47
CA GLY A 329 10.55 25.31 -0.93
C GLY A 329 11.08 26.66 -1.43
N ARG A 330 11.31 27.64 -0.54
CA ARG A 330 11.75 29.00 -0.91
C ARG A 330 13.27 29.18 -0.91
N ALA A 331 14.02 28.12 -0.63
CA ALA A 331 15.48 28.19 -0.60
C ALA A 331 16.04 28.10 -2.02
N GLY A 332 16.71 29.16 -2.47
CA GLY A 332 17.59 29.10 -3.65
C GLY A 332 18.77 28.14 -3.42
N PHE A 333 19.48 27.78 -4.49
CA PHE A 333 20.57 26.80 -4.44
C PHE A 333 21.64 27.15 -3.40
N ASP A 334 22.07 28.41 -3.34
CA ASP A 334 23.13 28.85 -2.42
C ASP A 334 22.73 28.70 -0.95
N LEU A 335 21.50 29.10 -0.62
CA LEU A 335 20.96 28.97 0.73
C LEU A 335 20.80 27.49 1.14
N LEU A 336 20.36 26.65 0.20
CA LEU A 336 20.29 25.21 0.42
C LEU A 336 21.68 24.60 0.62
N ARG A 337 22.68 25.02 -0.17
CA ARG A 337 24.07 24.58 -0.04
C ARG A 337 24.65 24.95 1.32
N HIS A 338 24.52 26.21 1.76
CA HIS A 338 24.99 26.64 3.07
C HIS A 338 24.36 25.82 4.20
N ARG A 339 23.04 25.60 4.15
CA ARG A 339 22.34 24.85 5.19
C ARG A 339 22.67 23.36 5.24
N ILE A 340 23.14 22.77 4.13
CA ILE A 340 23.61 21.38 4.10
C ILE A 340 25.04 21.28 4.64
N LEU A 341 25.90 22.24 4.31
CA LEU A 341 27.32 22.21 4.69
C LEU A 341 27.59 22.66 6.13
N LEU A 342 26.69 23.46 6.72
CA LEU A 342 26.83 24.01 8.08
C LEU A 342 26.04 23.22 9.16
N GLN A 343 25.52 22.02 8.83
CA GLN A 343 24.89 21.08 9.78
C GLN A 343 25.85 19.95 10.13
#